data_AF-Q5VPF6-F1
#
_entry.id   AF-Q5VPF6-F1
#
_cell.length_a   1.000
_cell.length_b   1.000
_cell.length_c   1.000
_cell.angle_alpha   90.00
_cell.angle_beta   90.00
_cell.angle_gamma   90.00
#
_symmetry.space_group_name_H-M   'P 1'
#
loop_
_entity.id
_entity.type
_entity.pdbx_description
1 polymer ?
#
loop_
_entity_poly.entity_id
_entity_poly.type
_entity_poly.pdbx_seq_one_letter_code
_entity_poly.pdbx_strand_id
1 'polypeptide(L)'
;MALVLPDITVATIEDLHVLAMLDEPRFIDLVSIPAVRRAAEFEVAITPKVDYDGWVCNKLEDLRRVRRFDDLLTDLQKRILPMLGNNPDDKAALRNLRTCGYAMWSVRQHAHPSLHNLVGFYSNTVTRKARQALDPYKAYTIKQEWLHAMALRVEGSRSAFMPFDSDYVPPSPPMPTIVVSSLVDVHGVRFAIDPHRVELGAVDAVRLAPEYLHILLEKVEQEGWICPTLPALRHVARFANLLTDLQDRVLPGLLNDHTDPAVLRKLRTCGCGMKKLRAVAKGPLLRLTRLFSNCLTRHARDALDARKDFRISADWIDKIAVRVDRCLTIPLHLHHHLEDPFVDHLHDLP
;
A
#
# COMPACT_ATOMS: atom_id res chain seq x y z
N MET A 1 -15.59 34.78 10.79
CA MET A 1 -14.15 35.13 10.84
C MET A 1 -13.42 33.89 11.28
N ALA A 2 -12.48 33.36 10.49
CA ALA A 2 -11.60 32.31 10.99
C ALA A 2 -10.73 32.93 12.09
N LEU A 3 -10.79 32.39 13.31
CA LEU A 3 -9.86 32.76 14.38
C LEU A 3 -8.46 32.34 13.90
N VAL A 4 -7.64 33.32 13.52
CA VAL A 4 -6.20 33.09 13.29
C VAL A 4 -5.59 32.95 14.67
N LEU A 5 -5.27 31.72 15.05
CA LEU A 5 -4.51 31.46 16.28
C LEU A 5 -3.13 32.12 16.14
N PRO A 6 -2.55 32.66 17.23
CA PRO A 6 -1.16 33.11 17.19
C PRO A 6 -0.24 31.92 16.91
N ASP A 7 0.81 32.14 16.13
CA ASP A 7 1.78 31.11 15.78
C ASP A 7 2.92 31.06 16.81
N ILE A 8 3.45 29.85 17.06
CA ILE A 8 4.73 29.62 17.71
C ILE A 8 5.56 28.66 16.88
N THR A 9 6.79 29.06 16.57
CA THR A 9 7.76 28.21 15.89
C THR A 9 8.50 27.36 16.92
N VAL A 10 8.58 26.05 16.67
CA VAL A 10 9.29 25.09 17.53
C VAL A 10 10.33 24.36 16.69
N ALA A 11 11.59 24.45 17.11
CA ALA A 11 12.73 23.80 16.46
C ALA A 11 13.73 23.19 17.45
N THR A 12 13.84 23.72 18.67
CA THR A 12 14.83 23.30 19.67
C THR A 12 14.18 22.80 20.97
N ILE A 13 15.00 22.29 21.89
CA ILE A 13 14.54 21.85 23.22
C ILE A 13 14.17 23.07 24.08
N GLU A 14 14.85 24.19 23.90
CA GLU A 14 14.52 25.45 24.57
C GLU A 14 13.10 25.92 24.20
N ASP A 15 12.70 25.76 22.94
CA ASP A 15 11.35 26.09 22.48
C ASP A 15 10.27 25.24 23.18
N LEU A 16 10.57 23.99 23.55
CA LEU A 16 9.65 23.15 24.34
C LEU A 16 9.41 23.71 25.75
N HIS A 17 10.41 24.36 26.34
CA HIS A 17 10.23 25.02 27.64
C HIS A 17 9.35 26.25 27.51
N VAL A 18 9.50 27.02 26.43
CA VAL A 18 8.61 28.15 26.12
C VAL A 18 7.19 27.65 25.88
N LEU A 19 7.03 26.57 25.11
CA LEU A 19 5.73 25.93 24.87
C LEU A 19 5.04 25.51 26.17
N ALA A 20 5.79 25.00 27.14
CA ALA A 20 5.26 24.60 28.44
C ALA A 20 4.76 25.78 29.30
N MET A 21 5.30 27.00 29.10
CA MET A 21 4.91 28.20 29.85
C MET A 21 3.69 28.93 29.25
N LEU A 22 3.23 28.53 28.07
CA LEU A 22 2.12 29.17 27.38
C LEU A 22 0.81 28.42 27.64
N ASP A 23 -0.22 29.14 28.09
CA ASP A 23 -1.53 28.56 28.40
C ASP A 23 -2.57 28.78 27.29
N GLU A 24 -2.40 29.81 26.45
CA GLU A 24 -3.37 30.14 25.40
C GLU A 24 -3.20 29.24 24.16
N PRO A 25 -4.30 28.72 23.58
CA PRO A 25 -4.25 27.94 22.34
C PRO A 25 -3.55 28.67 21.20
N ARG A 26 -2.58 28.00 20.57
CA ARG A 26 -1.76 28.54 19.47
C ARG A 26 -1.61 27.50 18.37
N PHE A 27 -1.19 27.99 17.21
CA PHE A 27 -0.70 27.13 16.14
C PHE A 27 0.79 26.85 16.35
N ILE A 28 1.16 25.58 16.42
CA ILE A 28 2.55 25.13 16.55
C ILE A 28 3.08 24.83 15.17
N ASP A 29 4.03 25.64 14.73
CA ASP A 29 4.81 25.38 13.53
C ASP A 29 6.09 24.62 13.91
N LEU A 30 6.03 23.29 13.80
CA LEU A 30 7.18 22.42 14.05
C LEU A 30 8.07 22.36 12.80
N VAL A 31 9.13 23.16 12.79
CA VAL A 31 10.01 23.32 11.62
C VAL A 31 11.04 22.19 11.55
N SER A 32 11.55 21.75 12.69
CA SER A 32 12.56 20.68 12.75
C SER A 32 12.68 20.08 14.14
N ILE A 33 13.41 18.96 14.23
CA ILE A 33 13.96 18.45 15.49
C ILE A 33 15.48 18.24 15.36
N PRO A 34 16.26 18.51 16.42
CA PRO A 34 17.71 18.47 16.38
C PRO A 34 18.27 17.08 16.14
N ALA A 35 17.56 16.04 16.59
CA ALA A 35 17.91 14.65 16.36
C ALA A 35 16.67 13.74 16.40
N VAL A 36 16.65 12.69 15.58
CA VAL A 36 15.58 11.67 15.58
C VAL A 36 15.30 11.11 16.98
N ARG A 37 16.34 10.85 17.79
CA ARG A 37 16.18 10.35 19.18
C ARG A 37 15.42 11.29 20.11
N ARG A 38 15.33 12.59 19.78
CA ARG A 38 14.61 13.60 20.57
C ARG A 38 13.14 13.66 20.21
N ALA A 39 12.68 12.95 19.17
CA ALA A 39 11.28 12.98 18.75
C ALA A 39 10.30 12.64 19.88
N ALA A 40 10.67 11.72 20.78
CA ALA A 40 9.85 11.38 21.94
C ALA A 40 9.65 12.57 22.90
N GLU A 41 10.67 13.40 23.10
CA GLU A 41 10.59 14.58 23.98
C GLU A 41 9.66 15.64 23.39
N PHE A 42 9.79 15.91 22.08
CA PHE A 42 8.91 16.83 21.38
C PHE A 42 7.47 16.31 21.37
N GLU A 43 7.26 15.02 21.15
CA GLU A 43 5.90 14.45 21.12
C GLU A 43 5.23 14.53 22.49
N VAL A 44 5.96 14.22 23.57
CA VAL A 44 5.44 14.30 24.94
C VAL A 44 5.09 15.75 25.33
N ALA A 45 5.84 16.73 24.83
CA ALA A 45 5.54 18.14 25.08
C ALA A 45 4.35 18.68 24.25
N ILE A 46 4.27 18.29 22.98
CA ILE A 46 3.26 18.82 22.04
C ILE A 46 1.91 18.11 22.16
N THR A 47 1.91 16.79 22.38
CA THR A 47 0.67 15.99 22.38
C THR A 47 -0.37 16.49 23.38
N PRO A 48 -0.03 16.79 24.66
CA PRO A 48 -1.01 17.29 25.61
C PRO A 48 -1.61 18.63 25.21
N LYS A 49 -0.79 19.55 24.66
CA LYS A 49 -1.26 20.86 24.18
C LYS A 49 -2.30 20.71 23.07
N VAL A 50 -2.05 19.79 22.13
CA VAL A 50 -2.94 19.55 20.98
C VAL A 50 -4.19 18.77 21.37
N ASP A 51 -4.02 17.68 22.12
CA ASP A 51 -5.12 16.75 22.43
C ASP A 51 -6.05 17.30 23.54
N TYR A 52 -5.55 18.10 24.48
CA TYR A 52 -6.32 18.59 25.65
C TYR A 52 -6.53 20.10 25.67
N ASP A 53 -5.53 20.90 25.29
CA ASP A 53 -5.59 22.36 25.43
C ASP A 53 -6.12 23.07 24.17
N GLY A 54 -6.51 22.33 23.13
CA GLY A 54 -7.09 22.88 21.90
C GLY A 54 -6.09 23.55 20.96
N TRP A 55 -4.79 23.26 21.12
CA TRP A 55 -3.76 23.74 20.20
C TRP A 55 -3.79 22.98 18.87
N VAL A 56 -3.18 23.55 17.84
CA VAL A 56 -3.09 22.91 16.51
C VAL A 56 -1.63 22.74 16.13
N CYS A 57 -1.25 21.52 15.72
CA CYS A 57 0.07 21.22 15.15
C CYS A 57 -0.11 20.44 13.85
N ASN A 58 0.31 21.02 12.73
CA ASN A 58 0.20 20.41 11.40
C ASN A 58 1.16 19.22 11.19
N LYS A 59 2.24 19.13 11.98
CA LYS A 59 3.29 18.09 11.86
C LYS A 59 3.27 17.04 12.98
N LEU A 60 2.26 17.03 13.85
CA LEU A 60 2.21 16.08 14.98
C LEU A 60 2.24 14.62 14.51
N GLU A 61 1.55 14.30 13.42
CA GLU A 61 1.58 12.95 12.82
C GLU A 61 2.94 12.59 12.24
N ASP A 62 3.66 13.56 11.66
CA ASP A 62 5.03 13.34 11.17
C ASP A 62 5.99 13.12 12.33
N LEU A 63 5.85 13.88 13.41
CA LEU A 63 6.62 13.70 14.64
C LEU A 63 6.39 12.32 15.27
N ARG A 64 5.13 11.87 15.38
CA ARG A 64 4.78 10.51 15.84
C ARG A 64 5.44 9.42 15.00
N ARG A 65 5.57 9.63 13.69
CA ARG A 65 6.28 8.71 12.78
C ARG A 65 7.79 8.73 13.01
N VAL A 66 8.40 9.88 13.26
CA VAL A 66 9.83 9.97 13.59
C VAL A 66 10.11 9.29 14.93
N ARG A 67 9.26 9.48 15.95
CA ARG A 67 9.36 8.74 17.22
C ARG A 67 9.28 7.24 16.99
N ARG A 68 8.26 6.77 16.26
CA ARG A 68 8.10 5.34 15.95
C ARG A 68 9.32 4.78 15.21
N PHE A 69 9.95 5.57 14.35
CA PHE A 69 11.20 5.18 13.72
C PHE A 69 12.36 5.08 14.71
N ASP A 70 12.51 6.01 15.66
CA ASP A 70 13.52 5.90 16.72
C ASP A 70 13.29 4.66 17.60
N ASP A 71 12.04 4.33 17.92
CA ASP A 71 11.71 3.11 18.67
C ASP A 71 12.18 1.86 17.92
N LEU A 72 11.96 1.80 16.60
CA LEU A 72 12.42 0.70 15.75
C LEU A 72 13.94 0.64 15.62
N LEU A 73 14.61 1.80 15.52
CA LEU A 73 16.07 1.88 15.54
C LEU A 73 16.65 1.43 16.88
N THR A 74 16.03 1.83 17.99
CA THR A 74 16.40 1.42 19.34
C THR A 74 16.26 -0.08 19.53
N ASP A 75 15.16 -0.65 19.05
CA ASP A 75 14.92 -2.10 19.08
C ASP A 75 15.96 -2.85 18.24
N LEU A 76 16.27 -2.33 17.05
CA LEU A 76 17.33 -2.87 16.19
C LEU A 76 18.69 -2.85 16.90
N GLN A 77 19.08 -1.71 17.49
CA GLN A 77 20.38 -1.50 18.13
C GLN A 77 20.55 -2.30 19.43
N LYS A 78 19.53 -2.32 20.30
CA LYS A 78 19.63 -2.87 21.66
C LYS A 78 19.23 -4.32 21.77
N ARG A 79 18.32 -4.80 20.91
CA ARG A 79 17.78 -6.16 21.00
C ARG A 79 18.23 -7.02 19.83
N ILE A 80 17.93 -6.60 18.60
CA ILE A 80 18.06 -7.48 17.44
C ILE A 80 19.53 -7.70 17.03
N LEU A 81 20.30 -6.62 16.88
CA LEU A 81 21.70 -6.73 16.45
C LEU A 81 22.58 -7.49 17.47
N PRO A 82 22.45 -7.28 18.80
CA PRO A 82 23.22 -8.06 19.77
C PRO A 82 22.87 -9.56 19.77
N MET A 83 21.58 -9.92 19.60
CA MET A 83 21.18 -11.33 19.49
C MET A 83 21.83 -12.00 18.27
N LEU A 84 21.84 -11.33 17.12
CA LEU A 84 22.49 -11.81 15.90
C LEU A 84 24.02 -11.78 16.02
N GLY A 85 24.58 -10.87 16.80
CA GLY A 85 26.01 -10.82 17.10
C GLY A 85 26.46 -12.06 17.88
N ASN A 86 25.66 -12.50 18.85
CA ASN A 86 25.94 -13.69 19.65
C ASN A 86 25.67 -14.99 18.86
N ASN A 87 24.56 -15.03 18.12
CA ASN A 87 24.18 -16.16 17.28
C ASN A 87 23.60 -15.67 15.94
N PRO A 88 24.42 -15.62 14.87
CA PRO A 88 23.98 -15.18 13.55
C PRO A 88 22.84 -16.02 12.93
N ASP A 89 22.68 -17.27 13.37
CA ASP A 89 21.69 -18.23 12.86
C ASP A 89 20.44 -18.31 13.77
N ASP A 90 20.31 -17.44 14.77
CA ASP A 90 19.12 -17.37 15.61
C ASP A 90 17.88 -16.99 14.77
N LYS A 91 17.06 -18.00 14.48
CA LYS A 91 15.82 -17.86 13.71
C LYS A 91 14.84 -16.87 14.32
N ALA A 92 14.79 -16.74 15.65
CA ALA A 92 13.93 -15.76 16.31
C ALA A 92 14.45 -14.34 16.10
N ALA A 93 15.76 -14.13 16.26
CA ALA A 93 16.40 -12.84 15.98
C ALA A 93 16.26 -12.44 14.51
N LEU A 94 16.43 -13.37 13.57
CA LEU A 94 16.22 -13.13 12.14
C LEU A 94 14.75 -12.81 11.80
N ARG A 95 13.78 -13.47 12.46
CA ARG A 95 12.36 -13.12 12.32
C ARG A 95 12.07 -11.72 12.87
N ASN A 96 12.65 -11.35 14.01
CA ASN A 96 12.54 -10.01 14.58
C ASN A 96 13.17 -8.95 13.67
N LEU A 97 14.34 -9.24 13.08
CA LEU A 97 14.98 -8.40 12.07
C LEU A 97 14.01 -8.16 10.90
N ARG A 98 13.39 -9.21 10.36
CA ARG A 98 12.39 -9.09 9.29
C ARG A 98 11.18 -8.24 9.70
N THR A 99 10.62 -8.48 10.89
CA THR A 99 9.47 -7.72 11.42
C THR A 99 9.80 -6.25 11.62
N CYS A 100 11.00 -5.94 12.14
CA CYS A 100 11.51 -4.58 12.28
C CYS A 100 11.59 -3.88 10.92
N GLY A 101 12.13 -4.55 9.90
CA GLY A 101 12.18 -4.04 8.53
C GLY A 101 10.80 -3.74 7.93
N TYR A 102 9.80 -4.61 8.15
CA TYR A 102 8.41 -4.34 7.75
C TYR A 102 7.76 -3.18 8.51
N ALA A 103 8.03 -3.07 9.81
CA ALA A 103 7.53 -1.95 10.60
C ALA A 103 8.13 -0.62 10.12
N MET A 104 9.42 -0.60 9.77
CA MET A 104 10.06 0.56 9.15
C MET A 104 9.44 0.86 7.79
N TRP A 105 9.15 -0.14 6.98
CA TRP A 105 8.44 0.06 5.71
C TRP A 105 7.06 0.70 5.93
N SER A 106 6.30 0.27 6.93
CA SER A 106 5.01 0.89 7.27
C SER A 106 5.16 2.36 7.68
N VAL A 107 6.21 2.72 8.40
CA VAL A 107 6.52 4.14 8.70
C VAL A 107 6.82 4.90 7.41
N ARG A 108 7.62 4.33 6.51
CA ARG A 108 8.03 4.95 5.25
C ARG A 108 6.85 5.37 4.37
N GLN A 109 5.78 4.57 4.30
CA GLN A 109 4.63 4.82 3.42
C GLN A 109 3.96 6.19 3.64
N HIS A 110 4.06 6.71 4.86
CA HIS A 110 3.44 7.97 5.26
C HIS A 110 4.47 8.95 5.84
N ALA A 111 5.76 8.66 5.66
CA ALA A 111 6.83 9.48 6.20
C ALA A 111 6.95 10.80 5.43
N HIS A 112 7.27 11.87 6.15
CA HIS A 112 7.74 13.12 5.56
C HIS A 112 8.96 12.84 4.63
N PRO A 113 9.15 13.60 3.53
CA PRO A 113 10.26 13.39 2.60
C PRO A 113 11.65 13.32 3.26
N SER A 114 11.89 14.10 4.31
CA SER A 114 13.13 14.09 5.09
C SER A 114 13.37 12.76 5.82
N LEU A 115 12.31 12.12 6.32
CA LEU A 115 12.37 10.83 7.00
C LEU A 115 12.36 9.66 5.99
N HIS A 116 11.70 9.82 4.85
CA HIS A 116 11.43 8.76 3.88
C HIS A 116 12.69 8.00 3.43
N ASN A 117 13.78 8.71 3.14
CA ASN A 117 15.00 8.08 2.62
C ASN A 117 15.81 7.40 3.73
N LEU A 118 15.82 8.00 4.92
CA LEU A 118 16.46 7.42 6.09
C LEU A 118 15.79 6.08 6.44
N VAL A 119 14.46 6.07 6.56
CA VAL A 119 13.68 4.86 6.85
C VAL A 119 13.80 3.84 5.71
N GLY A 120 13.77 4.30 4.45
CA GLY A 120 13.84 3.45 3.27
C GLY A 120 15.12 2.62 3.18
N PHE A 121 16.25 3.17 3.61
CA PHE A 121 17.49 2.40 3.70
C PHE A 121 17.34 1.19 4.63
N TYR A 122 16.78 1.41 5.83
CA TYR A 122 16.65 0.34 6.82
C TYR A 122 15.59 -0.67 6.43
N SER A 123 14.40 -0.22 6.03
CA SER A 123 13.31 -1.12 5.63
C SER A 123 13.78 -2.12 4.58
N ASN A 124 14.64 -1.68 3.67
CA ASN A 124 15.09 -2.50 2.55
C ASN A 124 16.28 -3.37 2.96
N THR A 125 17.29 -2.80 3.62
CA THR A 125 18.51 -3.52 3.99
C THR A 125 18.26 -4.59 5.05
N VAL A 126 17.50 -4.25 6.10
CA VAL A 126 17.18 -5.13 7.23
C VAL A 126 16.32 -6.30 6.77
N THR A 127 15.24 -6.02 6.03
CA THR A 127 14.34 -7.04 5.50
C THR A 127 15.07 -7.99 4.55
N ARG A 128 15.92 -7.45 3.66
CA ARG A 128 16.72 -8.26 2.73
C ARG A 128 17.66 -9.22 3.45
N LYS A 129 18.42 -8.73 4.44
CA LYS A 129 19.37 -9.56 5.19
C LYS A 129 18.68 -10.64 6.00
N ALA A 130 17.57 -10.30 6.64
CA ALA A 130 16.74 -11.27 7.35
C ALA A 130 16.22 -12.36 6.42
N ARG A 131 15.79 -12.04 5.20
CA ARG A 131 15.33 -13.04 4.23
C ARG A 131 16.43 -13.94 3.72
N GLN A 132 17.56 -13.36 3.32
CA GLN A 132 18.69 -14.15 2.84
C GLN A 132 19.08 -15.21 3.89
N ALA A 133 19.08 -14.83 5.18
CA ALA A 133 19.41 -15.74 6.27
C ALA A 133 18.29 -16.70 6.70
N LEU A 134 17.01 -16.38 6.43
CA LEU A 134 15.87 -17.26 6.69
C LEU A 134 15.56 -18.22 5.54
N ASP A 135 16.15 -18.01 4.36
CA ASP A 135 15.94 -18.84 3.18
C ASP A 135 16.63 -20.21 3.37
N PRO A 136 15.88 -21.32 3.49
CA PRO A 136 16.46 -22.63 3.76
C PRO A 136 17.35 -23.15 2.62
N TYR A 137 17.24 -22.58 1.41
CA TYR A 137 18.01 -22.97 0.25
C TYR A 137 19.30 -22.16 0.08
N LYS A 138 19.49 -21.09 0.87
CA LYS A 138 20.70 -20.27 0.85
C LYS A 138 21.45 -20.49 2.15
N ALA A 139 22.68 -21.01 2.07
CA ALA A 139 23.62 -21.05 3.18
C ALA A 139 24.17 -19.65 3.49
N TYR A 140 23.27 -18.69 3.77
CA TYR A 140 23.61 -17.30 4.00
C TYR A 140 23.60 -17.00 5.49
N THR A 141 24.77 -16.66 6.02
CA THR A 141 24.92 -16.16 7.38
C THR A 141 25.19 -14.65 7.35
N ILE A 142 24.54 -13.90 8.24
CA ILE A 142 24.80 -12.46 8.38
C ILE A 142 26.21 -12.28 8.96
N LYS A 143 27.08 -11.60 8.21
CA LYS A 143 28.46 -11.31 8.63
C LYS A 143 28.50 -10.33 9.80
N GLN A 144 29.42 -10.53 10.75
CA GLN A 144 29.68 -9.63 11.87
C GLN A 144 30.00 -8.19 11.43
N GLU A 145 30.74 -8.03 10.34
CA GLU A 145 31.04 -6.72 9.73
C GLU A 145 29.77 -5.94 9.39
N TRP A 146 28.75 -6.62 8.86
CA TRP A 146 27.47 -5.98 8.55
C TRP A 146 26.73 -5.58 9.82
N LEU A 147 26.75 -6.41 10.86
CA LEU A 147 26.13 -6.10 12.16
C LEU A 147 26.77 -4.87 12.80
N HIS A 148 28.10 -4.79 12.80
CA HIS A 148 28.84 -3.65 13.33
C HIS A 148 28.58 -2.38 12.51
N ALA A 149 28.66 -2.46 11.18
CA ALA A 149 28.35 -1.33 10.30
C ALA A 149 26.90 -0.86 10.46
N MET A 150 25.96 -1.79 10.66
CA MET A 150 24.55 -1.46 10.91
C MET A 150 24.39 -0.75 12.25
N ALA A 151 25.03 -1.23 13.32
CA ALA A 151 24.96 -0.60 14.65
C ALA A 151 25.48 0.85 14.62
N LEU A 152 26.63 1.09 13.97
CA LEU A 152 27.17 2.45 13.78
C LEU A 152 26.22 3.34 12.98
N ARG A 153 25.62 2.79 11.92
CA ARG A 153 24.68 3.54 11.08
C ARG A 153 23.40 3.89 11.83
N VAL A 154 22.89 2.97 12.65
CA VAL A 154 21.75 3.24 13.54
C VAL A 154 22.07 4.43 14.43
N GLU A 155 23.22 4.45 15.10
CA GLU A 155 23.62 5.57 15.94
C GLU A 155 23.68 6.90 15.16
N GLY A 156 24.27 6.88 13.96
CA GLY A 156 24.29 8.04 13.07
C GLY A 156 22.89 8.53 12.66
N SER A 157 21.98 7.60 12.37
CA SER A 157 20.60 7.93 11.98
C SER A 157 19.76 8.46 13.14
N ARG A 158 19.98 7.95 14.36
CA ARG A 158 19.34 8.44 15.58
C ARG A 158 19.81 9.84 15.97
N SER A 159 21.00 10.23 15.51
CA SER A 159 21.59 11.57 15.69
C SER A 159 21.33 12.49 14.50
N ALA A 160 20.64 12.03 13.45
CA ALA A 160 20.37 12.84 12.28
C ALA A 160 19.39 13.97 12.59
N PHE A 161 19.73 15.17 12.14
CA PHE A 161 18.83 16.31 12.11
C PHE A 161 17.62 16.01 11.21
N MET A 162 16.42 16.41 11.63
CA MET A 162 15.19 16.11 10.91
C MET A 162 14.39 17.40 10.65
N PRO A 163 14.47 17.96 9.44
CA PRO A 163 13.62 19.07 9.02
C PRO A 163 12.22 18.59 8.63
N PHE A 164 11.20 19.37 8.97
CA PHE A 164 9.82 19.22 8.50
C PHE A 164 9.39 20.31 7.51
N ASP A 165 10.24 21.31 7.32
CA ASP A 165 10.02 22.36 6.35
C ASP A 165 10.10 21.79 4.92
N SER A 166 9.17 22.19 4.04
CA SER A 166 9.04 21.62 2.70
C SER A 166 10.21 21.96 1.80
N ASP A 167 10.90 23.07 2.09
CA ASP A 167 11.92 23.64 1.21
C ASP A 167 13.27 22.95 1.36
N TYR A 168 13.48 22.21 2.46
CA TYR A 168 14.68 21.40 2.69
C TYR A 168 14.40 19.92 2.39
N VAL A 169 14.27 19.58 1.11
CA VAL A 169 14.48 18.20 0.66
C VAL A 169 15.99 18.07 0.39
N PRO A 170 16.80 17.44 1.27
CA PRO A 170 18.17 17.14 0.90
C PRO A 170 18.13 16.33 -0.41
N PRO A 171 18.91 16.70 -1.44
CA PRO A 171 18.87 16.07 -2.75
C PRO A 171 19.24 14.60 -2.56
N SER A 172 18.23 13.78 -2.42
CA SER A 172 18.39 12.35 -2.41
C SER A 172 18.44 11.94 -3.87
N PRO A 173 19.37 11.04 -4.27
CA PRO A 173 19.33 10.53 -5.62
C PRO A 173 17.92 9.98 -5.85
N PRO A 174 17.20 10.41 -6.90
CA PRO A 174 15.86 9.94 -7.14
C PRO A 174 15.92 8.41 -7.16
N MET A 175 15.01 7.78 -6.41
CA MET A 175 14.88 6.33 -6.50
C MET A 175 14.73 5.98 -7.98
N PRO A 176 15.59 5.09 -8.53
CA PRO A 176 15.55 4.78 -9.94
C PRO A 176 14.14 4.30 -10.29
N THR A 177 13.58 4.89 -11.35
CA THR A 177 12.21 4.61 -11.78
C THR A 177 12.25 3.58 -12.89
N ILE A 178 11.50 2.50 -12.71
CA ILE A 178 11.28 1.49 -13.76
C ILE A 178 9.86 1.68 -14.26
N VAL A 179 9.75 1.96 -15.55
CA VAL A 179 8.46 1.96 -16.25
C VAL A 179 8.18 0.51 -16.66
N VAL A 180 7.00 0.05 -16.32
CA VAL A 180 6.53 -1.31 -16.62
C VAL A 180 5.31 -1.19 -17.51
N SER A 181 5.39 -1.78 -18.71
CA SER A 181 4.35 -1.70 -19.73
C SER A 181 3.66 -3.03 -20.01
N SER A 182 4.28 -4.15 -19.63
CA SER A 182 3.78 -5.51 -19.88
C SER A 182 4.09 -6.48 -18.75
N LEU A 183 3.49 -7.68 -18.79
CA LEU A 183 3.73 -8.73 -17.80
C LEU A 183 5.17 -9.24 -17.91
N VAL A 184 5.74 -9.21 -19.11
CA VAL A 184 7.14 -9.55 -19.35
C VAL A 184 8.05 -8.59 -18.58
N ASP A 185 7.76 -7.29 -18.60
CA ASP A 185 8.49 -6.29 -17.83
C ASP A 185 8.36 -6.57 -16.32
N VAL A 186 7.16 -6.89 -15.84
CA VAL A 186 6.92 -7.26 -14.42
C VAL A 186 7.72 -8.51 -14.03
N HIS A 187 7.80 -9.51 -14.91
CA HIS A 187 8.66 -10.66 -14.66
C HIS A 187 10.13 -10.28 -14.65
N GLY A 188 10.56 -9.36 -15.51
CA GLY A 188 11.90 -8.77 -15.48
C GLY A 188 12.23 -8.09 -14.15
N VAL A 189 11.24 -7.41 -13.56
CA VAL A 189 11.35 -6.78 -12.24
C VAL A 189 11.68 -7.82 -11.15
N ARG A 190 11.30 -9.10 -11.30
CA ARG A 190 11.69 -10.16 -10.32
C ARG A 190 13.19 -10.22 -10.10
N PHE A 191 13.99 -9.95 -11.13
CA PHE A 191 15.45 -10.03 -11.08
C PHE A 191 16.13 -8.74 -10.61
N ALA A 192 15.40 -7.62 -10.63
CA ALA A 192 15.92 -6.37 -10.10
C ALA A 192 16.01 -6.45 -8.56
N ILE A 193 17.20 -6.14 -8.04
CA ILE A 193 17.55 -6.31 -6.61
C ILE A 193 17.40 -5.01 -5.84
N ASP A 194 17.72 -3.88 -6.48
CA ASP A 194 17.65 -2.58 -5.82
C ASP A 194 16.21 -2.08 -5.76
N PRO A 195 15.82 -1.33 -4.72
CA PRO A 195 14.49 -0.76 -4.61
C PRO A 195 14.26 0.30 -5.68
N HIS A 196 13.25 0.10 -6.51
CA HIS A 196 12.85 1.06 -7.55
C HIS A 196 11.45 1.60 -7.30
N ARG A 197 11.17 2.75 -7.93
CA ARG A 197 9.80 3.22 -8.12
C ARG A 197 9.26 2.56 -9.38
N VAL A 198 8.17 1.83 -9.27
CA VAL A 198 7.50 1.21 -10.42
C VAL A 198 6.40 2.13 -10.91
N GLU A 199 6.52 2.54 -12.16
CA GLU A 199 5.45 3.19 -12.90
C GLU A 199 4.76 2.15 -13.78
N LEU A 200 3.71 1.53 -13.23
CA LEU A 200 2.85 0.63 -13.97
C LEU A 200 1.72 1.43 -14.63
N GLY A 201 1.80 1.61 -15.94
CA GLY A 201 0.84 2.41 -16.71
C GLY A 201 -0.46 1.69 -17.04
N ALA A 202 -0.37 0.40 -17.36
CA ALA A 202 -1.49 -0.44 -17.78
C ALA A 202 -1.26 -1.90 -17.42
N VAL A 203 -2.31 -2.72 -17.49
CA VAL A 203 -2.21 -4.18 -17.53
C VAL A 203 -2.55 -4.68 -18.93
N ASP A 204 -1.80 -5.66 -19.44
CA ASP A 204 -2.00 -6.21 -20.79
C ASP A 204 -3.42 -6.74 -21.00
N ALA A 205 -3.99 -7.36 -19.96
CA ALA A 205 -5.35 -7.84 -19.92
C ALA A 205 -5.84 -7.85 -18.48
N VAL A 206 -7.13 -7.57 -18.26
CA VAL A 206 -7.74 -7.64 -16.92
C VAL A 206 -7.49 -9.01 -16.27
N ARG A 207 -7.55 -10.12 -17.03
CA ARG A 207 -7.29 -11.48 -16.53
C ARG A 207 -5.92 -11.63 -15.86
N LEU A 208 -4.91 -10.89 -16.33
CA LEU A 208 -3.52 -10.99 -15.84
C LEU A 208 -3.27 -10.13 -14.61
N ALA A 209 -4.17 -9.20 -14.26
CA ALA A 209 -3.98 -8.29 -13.13
C ALA A 209 -3.67 -8.97 -11.78
N PRO A 210 -4.24 -10.15 -11.42
CA PRO A 210 -3.83 -10.88 -10.23
C PRO A 210 -2.36 -11.31 -10.24
N GLU A 211 -1.81 -11.66 -11.39
CA GLU A 211 -0.40 -12.05 -11.53
C GLU A 211 0.54 -10.85 -11.40
N TYR A 212 0.20 -9.74 -12.07
CA TYR A 212 0.87 -8.45 -11.86
C TYR A 212 0.89 -8.08 -10.38
N LEU A 213 -0.27 -8.19 -9.71
CA LEU A 213 -0.41 -7.85 -8.31
C LEU A 213 0.45 -8.75 -7.43
N HIS A 214 0.48 -10.06 -7.69
CA HIS A 214 1.29 -11.00 -6.92
C HIS A 214 2.78 -10.61 -6.94
N ILE A 215 3.32 -10.33 -8.13
CA ILE A 215 4.75 -10.00 -8.31
C ILE A 215 5.08 -8.63 -7.72
N LEU A 216 4.23 -7.63 -7.97
CA LEU A 216 4.47 -6.28 -7.45
C LEU A 216 4.25 -6.18 -5.95
N LEU A 217 3.28 -6.91 -5.38
CA LEU A 217 3.14 -7.01 -3.92
C LEU A 217 4.36 -7.64 -3.29
N GLU A 218 4.89 -8.70 -3.91
CA GLU A 218 6.17 -9.25 -3.49
C GLU A 218 7.21 -8.14 -3.46
N LYS A 219 7.50 -7.45 -4.56
CA LYS A 219 8.54 -6.41 -4.57
C LYS A 219 8.28 -5.22 -3.63
N VAL A 220 7.04 -4.76 -3.55
CA VAL A 220 6.64 -3.59 -2.76
C VAL A 220 6.64 -3.89 -1.27
N GLU A 221 5.92 -4.93 -0.85
CA GLU A 221 5.82 -5.29 0.56
C GLU A 221 7.12 -5.95 1.04
N GLN A 222 7.80 -6.69 0.16
CA GLN A 222 8.96 -7.49 0.53
C GLN A 222 10.29 -6.74 0.36
N GLU A 223 10.53 -6.07 -0.76
CA GLU A 223 11.82 -5.42 -1.06
C GLU A 223 11.77 -3.90 -0.85
N GLY A 224 10.62 -3.38 -0.42
CA GLY A 224 10.37 -1.97 -0.15
C GLY A 224 10.49 -1.09 -1.39
N TRP A 225 10.06 -1.64 -2.52
CA TRP A 225 9.79 -0.91 -3.74
C TRP A 225 8.57 0.00 -3.55
N ILE A 226 8.44 1.02 -4.40
CA ILE A 226 7.31 1.94 -4.37
C ILE A 226 6.51 1.77 -5.66
N CYS A 227 5.24 1.40 -5.55
CA CYS A 227 4.33 1.33 -6.69
C CYS A 227 3.08 2.18 -6.39
N PRO A 228 3.02 3.44 -6.88
CA PRO A 228 1.89 4.33 -6.62
C PRO A 228 0.55 3.81 -7.16
N THR A 229 0.58 3.00 -8.22
CA THR A 229 -0.63 2.42 -8.85
C THR A 229 -1.08 1.12 -8.20
N LEU A 230 -0.40 0.63 -7.15
CA LEU A 230 -0.75 -0.61 -6.45
C LEU A 230 -2.20 -0.65 -5.92
N PRO A 231 -2.78 0.43 -5.35
CA PRO A 231 -4.18 0.43 -4.96
C PRO A 231 -5.14 0.23 -6.13
N ALA A 232 -4.85 0.86 -7.28
CA ALA A 232 -5.64 0.67 -8.50
C ALA A 232 -5.51 -0.77 -9.02
N LEU A 233 -4.29 -1.32 -9.04
CA LEU A 233 -4.05 -2.71 -9.43
C LEU A 233 -4.79 -3.71 -8.53
N ARG A 234 -4.86 -3.47 -7.22
CA ARG A 234 -5.67 -4.28 -6.28
C ARG A 234 -7.15 -4.31 -6.67
N HIS A 235 -7.69 -3.17 -7.11
CA HIS A 235 -9.07 -3.09 -7.59
C HIS A 235 -9.29 -3.86 -8.89
N VAL A 236 -8.35 -3.76 -9.84
CA VAL A 236 -8.42 -4.50 -11.11
C VAL A 236 -8.27 -6.01 -10.89
N ALA A 237 -7.31 -6.45 -10.08
CA ALA A 237 -7.14 -7.86 -9.73
C ALA A 237 -8.39 -8.43 -9.04
N ARG A 238 -9.03 -7.65 -8.15
CA ARG A 238 -10.31 -8.04 -7.55
C ARG A 238 -11.42 -8.16 -8.60
N PHE A 239 -11.48 -7.26 -9.57
CA PHE A 239 -12.44 -7.35 -10.67
C PHE A 239 -12.22 -8.59 -11.52
N ALA A 240 -10.97 -8.85 -11.89
CA ALA A 240 -10.55 -10.03 -12.64
C ALA A 240 -11.01 -11.32 -11.93
N ASN A 241 -10.73 -11.46 -10.64
CA ASN A 241 -11.16 -12.60 -9.84
C ASN A 241 -12.69 -12.79 -9.85
N LEU A 242 -13.47 -11.71 -9.79
CA LEU A 242 -14.94 -11.77 -9.87
C LEU A 242 -15.43 -12.19 -11.26
N LEU A 243 -14.76 -11.73 -12.32
CA LEU A 243 -15.07 -12.12 -13.71
C LEU A 243 -14.69 -13.58 -13.97
N THR A 244 -13.52 -14.03 -13.51
CA THR A 244 -13.09 -15.43 -13.62
C THR A 244 -14.03 -16.37 -12.87
N ASP A 245 -14.44 -16.01 -11.66
CA ASP A 245 -15.42 -16.81 -10.88
C ASP A 245 -16.79 -16.87 -11.58
N LEU A 246 -17.18 -15.81 -12.31
CA LEU A 246 -18.36 -15.85 -13.18
C LEU A 246 -18.16 -16.81 -14.37
N GLN A 247 -17.06 -16.67 -15.11
CA GLN A 247 -16.75 -17.44 -16.32
C GLN A 247 -16.61 -18.95 -16.01
N ASP A 248 -15.87 -19.30 -14.97
CA ASP A 248 -15.43 -20.68 -14.75
C ASP A 248 -16.40 -21.48 -13.87
N ARG A 249 -17.24 -20.80 -13.07
CA ARG A 249 -18.10 -21.48 -12.09
C ARG A 249 -19.57 -21.09 -12.19
N VAL A 250 -19.88 -19.79 -12.20
CA VAL A 250 -21.29 -19.36 -12.11
C VAL A 250 -22.03 -19.60 -13.41
N LEU A 251 -21.50 -19.15 -14.55
CA LEU A 251 -22.19 -19.29 -15.84
C LEU A 251 -22.33 -20.76 -16.27
N PRO A 252 -21.29 -21.61 -16.16
CA PRO A 252 -21.44 -23.05 -16.41
C PRO A 252 -22.44 -23.71 -15.45
N GLY A 253 -22.44 -23.30 -14.18
CA GLY A 253 -23.41 -23.78 -13.20
C GLY A 253 -24.86 -23.45 -13.60
N LEU A 254 -25.11 -22.23 -14.08
CA LEU A 254 -26.45 -21.81 -14.53
C LEU A 254 -26.88 -22.53 -15.81
N LEU A 255 -25.95 -22.83 -16.72
CA LEU A 255 -26.26 -23.61 -17.93
C LEU A 255 -26.68 -25.04 -17.58
N ASN A 256 -26.04 -25.64 -16.57
CA ASN A 256 -26.37 -26.99 -16.09
C ASN A 256 -27.70 -27.02 -15.31
N ASP A 257 -27.89 -26.08 -14.38
CA ASP A 257 -29.15 -25.92 -13.64
C ASP A 257 -29.45 -24.42 -13.42
N HIS A 258 -30.44 -23.92 -14.15
CA HIS A 258 -30.85 -22.52 -14.14
C HIS A 258 -31.54 -22.12 -12.83
N THR A 259 -31.90 -23.10 -12.00
CA THR A 259 -32.65 -22.92 -10.75
C THR A 259 -31.83 -23.23 -9.50
N ASP A 260 -30.57 -23.66 -9.62
CA ASP A 260 -29.72 -23.99 -8.47
C ASP A 260 -29.56 -22.77 -7.54
N PRO A 261 -30.12 -22.81 -6.31
CA PRO A 261 -30.01 -21.71 -5.36
C PRO A 261 -28.56 -21.38 -4.97
N ALA A 262 -27.66 -22.36 -4.98
CA ALA A 262 -26.25 -22.14 -4.64
C ALA A 262 -25.55 -21.30 -5.72
N VAL A 263 -25.76 -21.64 -6.99
CA VAL A 263 -25.21 -20.88 -8.13
C VAL A 263 -25.84 -19.49 -8.20
N LEU A 264 -27.16 -19.36 -8.00
CA LEU A 264 -27.84 -18.05 -7.98
C LEU A 264 -27.35 -17.15 -6.83
N ARG A 265 -27.09 -17.71 -5.64
CA ARG A 265 -26.47 -16.96 -4.53
C ARG A 265 -25.04 -16.52 -4.87
N LYS A 266 -24.29 -17.34 -5.60
CA LYS A 266 -22.95 -17.01 -6.08
C LYS A 266 -22.98 -15.90 -7.13
N LEU A 267 -23.90 -15.95 -8.10
CA LEU A 267 -24.19 -14.89 -9.06
C LEU A 267 -24.48 -13.56 -8.35
N ARG A 268 -25.35 -13.59 -7.33
CA ARG A 268 -25.66 -12.42 -6.48
C ARG A 268 -24.40 -11.90 -5.78
N THR A 269 -23.56 -12.77 -5.25
CA THR A 269 -22.31 -12.42 -4.56
C THR A 269 -21.34 -11.71 -5.51
N CYS A 270 -21.16 -12.22 -6.73
CA CYS A 270 -20.34 -11.57 -7.76
C CYS A 270 -20.87 -10.16 -8.08
N GLY A 271 -22.18 -10.03 -8.33
CA GLY A 271 -22.82 -8.73 -8.59
C GLY A 271 -22.65 -7.74 -7.42
N CYS A 272 -22.84 -8.18 -6.17
CA CYS A 272 -22.60 -7.37 -4.99
C CYS A 272 -21.13 -6.95 -4.85
N GLY A 273 -20.19 -7.87 -5.14
CA GLY A 273 -18.75 -7.59 -5.16
C GLY A 273 -18.40 -6.51 -6.18
N MET A 274 -18.94 -6.61 -7.39
CA MET A 274 -18.75 -5.61 -8.44
C MET A 274 -19.40 -4.26 -8.10
N LYS A 275 -20.57 -4.27 -7.43
CA LYS A 275 -21.21 -3.05 -6.91
C LYS A 275 -20.34 -2.35 -5.86
N LYS A 276 -19.75 -3.10 -4.92
CA LYS A 276 -18.81 -2.55 -3.92
C LYS A 276 -17.56 -1.99 -4.59
N LEU A 277 -17.02 -2.69 -5.60
CA LEU A 277 -15.87 -2.22 -6.36
C LEU A 277 -16.18 -0.92 -7.11
N ARG A 278 -17.36 -0.82 -7.73
CA ARG A 278 -17.84 0.37 -8.42
C ARG A 278 -17.86 1.62 -7.52
N ALA A 279 -18.14 1.47 -6.22
CA ALA A 279 -18.17 2.59 -5.29
C ALA A 279 -16.79 3.23 -5.03
N VAL A 280 -15.70 2.50 -5.27
CA VAL A 280 -14.32 2.96 -5.08
C VAL A 280 -13.51 3.06 -6.38
N ALA A 281 -14.02 2.47 -7.47
CA ALA A 281 -13.38 2.47 -8.78
C ALA A 281 -13.44 3.86 -9.44
N LYS A 282 -12.44 4.15 -10.27
CA LYS A 282 -12.32 5.37 -11.07
C LYS A 282 -11.92 5.00 -12.52
N GLY A 283 -12.13 5.91 -13.46
CA GLY A 283 -11.68 5.75 -14.85
C GLY A 283 -12.28 4.53 -15.58
N PRO A 284 -11.50 3.84 -16.44
CA PRO A 284 -11.96 2.68 -17.21
C PRO A 284 -12.59 1.56 -16.36
N LEU A 285 -12.03 1.27 -15.18
CA LEU A 285 -12.57 0.25 -14.27
C LEU A 285 -13.99 0.58 -13.79
N LEU A 286 -14.31 1.87 -13.59
CA LEU A 286 -15.65 2.29 -13.21
C LEU A 286 -16.67 2.00 -14.32
N ARG A 287 -16.27 2.19 -15.59
CA ARG A 287 -17.12 1.88 -16.75
C ARG A 287 -17.35 0.37 -16.88
N LEU A 288 -16.29 -0.44 -16.81
CA LEU A 288 -16.41 -1.91 -16.89
C LEU A 288 -17.28 -2.51 -15.77
N THR A 289 -17.12 -2.05 -14.53
CA THR A 289 -17.93 -2.53 -13.40
C THR A 289 -19.43 -2.17 -13.51
N ARG A 290 -19.78 -1.12 -14.27
CA ARG A 290 -21.19 -0.76 -14.52
C ARG A 290 -21.92 -1.78 -15.38
N LEU A 291 -21.23 -2.45 -16.31
CA LEU A 291 -21.82 -3.44 -17.22
C LEU A 291 -22.49 -4.60 -16.47
N PHE A 292 -21.94 -4.96 -15.31
CA PHE A 292 -22.36 -6.15 -14.56
C PHE A 292 -23.13 -5.83 -13.27
N SER A 293 -22.68 -4.83 -12.50
CA SER A 293 -23.09 -4.64 -11.09
C SER A 293 -24.60 -4.61 -10.86
N ASN A 294 -25.36 -3.94 -11.71
CA ASN A 294 -26.82 -3.86 -11.57
C ASN A 294 -27.54 -5.09 -12.14
N CYS A 295 -27.06 -5.62 -13.26
CA CYS A 295 -27.70 -6.70 -13.99
C CYS A 295 -27.64 -8.01 -13.21
N LEU A 296 -26.44 -8.42 -12.77
CA LEU A 296 -26.25 -9.70 -12.08
C LEU A 296 -27.02 -9.78 -10.77
N THR A 297 -26.95 -8.73 -9.93
CA THR A 297 -27.66 -8.72 -8.64
C THR A 297 -29.18 -8.70 -8.83
N ARG A 298 -29.69 -8.01 -9.85
CA ARG A 298 -31.14 -7.96 -10.14
C ARG A 298 -31.66 -9.32 -10.58
N HIS A 299 -31.04 -9.93 -11.60
CA HIS A 299 -31.44 -11.24 -12.14
C HIS A 299 -31.34 -12.33 -11.07
N ALA A 300 -30.25 -12.35 -10.29
CA ALA A 300 -30.11 -13.31 -9.20
C ALA A 300 -31.18 -13.12 -8.11
N ARG A 301 -31.53 -11.87 -7.76
CA ARG A 301 -32.57 -11.59 -6.76
C ARG A 301 -33.94 -12.02 -7.28
N ASP A 302 -34.26 -11.72 -8.52
CA ASP A 302 -35.56 -12.04 -9.10
C ASP A 302 -35.73 -13.57 -9.29
N ALA A 303 -34.66 -14.29 -9.64
CA ALA A 303 -34.66 -15.75 -9.74
C ALA A 303 -34.70 -16.48 -8.37
N LEU A 304 -34.15 -15.86 -7.32
CA LEU A 304 -34.22 -16.39 -5.95
C LEU A 304 -35.53 -16.08 -5.24
N ASP A 305 -36.34 -15.14 -5.76
CA ASP A 305 -37.63 -14.78 -5.19
C ASP A 305 -38.69 -15.78 -5.65
N ALA A 306 -39.03 -16.75 -4.79
CA ALA A 306 -40.02 -17.79 -5.08
C ALA A 306 -41.41 -17.25 -5.46
N ARG A 307 -41.70 -15.96 -5.21
CA ARG A 307 -42.96 -15.31 -5.60
C ARG A 307 -42.97 -14.90 -7.07
N LYS A 308 -41.81 -14.84 -7.73
CA LYS A 308 -41.66 -14.47 -9.13
C LYS A 308 -41.38 -15.73 -9.93
N ASP A 309 -42.16 -15.98 -10.97
CA ASP A 309 -41.84 -17.02 -11.96
C ASP A 309 -40.76 -16.50 -12.94
N PHE A 310 -39.63 -16.07 -12.40
CA PHE A 310 -38.52 -15.52 -13.16
C PHE A 310 -37.42 -16.57 -13.33
N ARG A 311 -37.09 -16.89 -14.58
CA ARG A 311 -35.98 -17.79 -14.92
C ARG A 311 -34.95 -17.04 -15.76
N ILE A 312 -33.68 -17.24 -15.42
CA ILE A 312 -32.58 -16.73 -16.23
C ILE A 312 -32.57 -17.54 -17.54
N SER A 313 -32.69 -16.87 -18.68
CA SER A 313 -32.66 -17.52 -19.99
C SER A 313 -31.23 -17.87 -20.42
N ALA A 314 -31.06 -18.94 -21.20
CA ALA A 314 -29.78 -19.31 -21.81
C ALA A 314 -29.15 -18.17 -22.64
N ASP A 315 -29.96 -17.45 -23.45
CA ASP A 315 -29.51 -16.29 -24.23
C ASP A 315 -28.87 -15.19 -23.36
N TRP A 316 -29.42 -14.96 -22.17
CA TRP A 316 -28.83 -14.02 -21.21
C TRP A 316 -27.48 -14.54 -20.69
N ILE A 317 -27.38 -15.84 -20.40
CA ILE A 317 -26.14 -16.45 -19.91
C ILE A 317 -25.06 -16.33 -20.99
N ASP A 318 -25.37 -16.61 -22.25
CA ASP A 318 -24.46 -16.47 -23.38
C ASP A 318 -24.01 -15.03 -23.59
N LYS A 319 -24.93 -14.06 -23.55
CA LYS A 319 -24.60 -12.63 -23.63
C LYS A 319 -23.67 -12.19 -22.52
N ILE A 320 -23.92 -12.65 -21.28
CA ILE A 320 -23.04 -12.35 -20.15
C ILE A 320 -21.68 -13.03 -20.31
N ALA A 321 -21.63 -14.28 -20.78
CA ALA A 321 -20.37 -14.98 -21.04
C ALA A 321 -19.49 -14.23 -22.04
N VAL A 322 -20.08 -13.76 -23.16
CA VAL A 322 -19.37 -12.95 -24.17
C VAL A 322 -18.87 -11.64 -23.56
N ARG A 323 -19.69 -10.95 -22.74
CA ARG A 323 -19.28 -9.71 -22.06
C ARG A 323 -18.15 -9.93 -21.06
N VAL A 324 -18.21 -11.02 -20.29
CA VAL A 324 -17.17 -11.40 -19.32
C VAL A 324 -15.86 -11.69 -20.03
N ASP A 325 -15.90 -12.48 -21.10
CA ASP A 325 -14.70 -12.84 -21.86
C ASP A 325 -14.01 -11.61 -22.48
N ARG A 326 -14.79 -10.71 -23.09
CA ARG A 326 -14.27 -9.42 -23.60
C ARG A 326 -13.67 -8.58 -22.48
N CYS A 327 -14.33 -8.46 -21.33
CA CYS A 327 -13.78 -7.70 -20.21
C CYS A 327 -12.49 -8.29 -19.66
N LEU A 328 -12.34 -9.62 -19.68
CA LEU A 328 -11.13 -10.30 -19.22
C LEU A 328 -9.94 -10.11 -20.17
N THR A 329 -10.18 -9.92 -21.46
CA THR A 329 -9.14 -9.79 -22.51
C THR A 329 -8.74 -8.34 -22.81
N ILE A 330 -9.51 -7.35 -22.36
CA ILE A 330 -9.21 -5.94 -22.60
C ILE A 330 -7.99 -5.47 -21.80
N PRO A 331 -7.02 -4.76 -22.42
CA PRO A 331 -5.98 -4.02 -21.72
C PRO A 331 -6.61 -2.90 -20.88
N LEU A 332 -6.06 -2.61 -19.71
CA LEU A 332 -6.64 -1.60 -18.82
C LEU A 332 -5.58 -0.63 -18.28
N HIS A 333 -5.73 0.64 -18.64
CA HIS A 333 -4.90 1.72 -18.10
C HIS A 333 -5.23 2.00 -16.62
N LEU A 334 -4.18 2.12 -15.79
CA LEU A 334 -4.33 2.36 -14.35
C LEU A 334 -4.34 3.85 -13.99
N HIS A 335 -3.88 4.72 -14.89
CA HIS A 335 -3.89 6.16 -14.68
C HIS A 335 -5.26 6.78 -15.01
N HIS A 336 -5.78 7.59 -14.09
CA HIS A 336 -7.13 8.17 -14.18
C HIS A 336 -7.35 9.16 -15.33
N HIS A 337 -6.27 9.65 -15.95
CA HIS A 337 -6.31 10.76 -16.92
C HIS A 337 -6.35 10.35 -18.38
N LEU A 338 -6.22 9.05 -18.69
CA LEU A 338 -6.32 8.57 -20.06
C LEU A 338 -7.78 8.16 -20.30
N GLU A 339 -8.49 8.95 -21.10
CA GLU A 339 -9.72 8.49 -21.75
C GLU A 339 -9.34 7.25 -22.57
N ASP A 340 -9.87 6.09 -22.18
CA ASP A 340 -9.59 4.83 -22.86
C ASP A 340 -10.63 4.63 -23.96
N PRO A 341 -10.31 4.86 -25.25
CA PRO A 341 -11.27 4.81 -26.35
C PRO A 341 -11.90 3.42 -26.51
N PHE A 342 -11.25 2.36 -26.01
CA PHE A 342 -11.72 0.99 -26.15
C PHE A 342 -12.98 0.68 -25.32
N VAL A 343 -13.25 1.46 -24.27
CA VAL A 343 -14.37 1.16 -23.36
C VAL A 343 -15.71 1.63 -23.94
N ASP A 344 -15.72 2.62 -24.83
CA ASP A 344 -16.96 3.18 -25.37
C ASP A 344 -17.67 2.20 -26.32
N HIS A 345 -16.91 1.33 -26.99
CA HIS A 345 -17.46 0.27 -27.86
C HIS A 345 -18.20 -0.85 -27.10
N LEU A 346 -18.14 -0.91 -25.77
CA LEU A 346 -18.88 -1.92 -25.00
C LEU A 346 -20.34 -1.53 -24.72
N HIS A 347 -20.71 -0.26 -24.88
CA HIS A 347 -22.07 0.22 -24.65
C HIS A 347 -23.01 0.02 -25.85
N ASP A 348 -22.48 -0.06 -27.06
CA ASP A 348 -23.24 -0.13 -28.33
C ASP A 348 -23.58 -1.56 -28.78
N LEU A 349 -23.44 -2.55 -27.90
CA LEU A 349 -23.70 -3.96 -28.24
C LEU A 349 -24.91 -4.49 -27.47
N PRO A 350 -25.86 -5.15 -28.17
CA PRO A 350 -27.20 -5.47 -27.66
C PRO A 350 -27.22 -6.33 -26.38
#